data_AF-A0A197KGL4-F1
#
_entry.id   AF-A0A197KGL4-F1
#
_cell.length_a   1.000
_cell.length_b   1.000
_cell.length_c   1.000
_cell.angle_alpha   90.00
_cell.angle_beta   90.00
_cell.angle_gamma   90.00
#
_symmetry.space_group_name_H-M   'P 1'
#
loop_
_entity.id
_entity.type
_entity.pdbx_description
1 polymer ?
#
loop_
_entity_poly.entity_id
_entity_poly.type
_entity_poly.pdbx_seq_one_letter_code
_entity_poly.pdbx_strand_id
1 'polypeptide(L)'
;GAAGTAVGSRIKGHQKRGGSKLTKEHRKYGTVAHTNENRTSRICSGCFVPVFLSRGQRVRDGESKTVRLNGSVDCKNPTCPRRRAGNGTMGRDANAANNIAISGSSILLSADHSALPPYRPFSLPTNNTSSMLDDFSPQIHPLGCDKGLSFSR
;
A
#
# COMPACT_ATOMS: atom_id res chain seq x y z
N GLY A 1 4.52 -1.70 15.06
CA GLY A 1 5.33 -0.47 15.01
C GLY A 1 4.64 0.63 15.81
N ALA A 2 5.40 1.43 16.55
CA ALA A 2 4.89 2.48 17.45
C ALA A 2 4.84 3.90 16.81
N ALA A 3 5.41 4.07 15.61
CA ALA A 3 5.43 5.34 14.89
C ALA A 3 3.99 5.77 14.53
N GLY A 4 3.51 6.85 15.16
CA GLY A 4 2.21 7.45 14.88
C GLY A 4 1.13 7.29 15.96
N THR A 5 1.41 6.57 17.06
CA THR A 5 0.40 6.39 18.13
C THR A 5 0.05 7.69 18.86
N ALA A 6 0.98 8.68 18.85
CA ALA A 6 0.77 10.03 19.37
C ALA A 6 0.14 10.06 20.79
N VAL A 7 0.39 9.00 21.58
CA VAL A 7 -0.20 8.80 22.90
C VAL A 7 0.26 9.91 23.83
N GLY A 8 -0.67 10.59 24.49
CA GLY A 8 -0.37 11.73 25.35
C GLY A 8 -0.43 13.10 24.67
N SER A 9 -0.39 13.17 23.33
CA SER A 9 -0.68 14.43 22.60
C SER A 9 -2.17 14.75 22.62
N ARG A 10 -2.55 16.03 22.48
CA ARG A 10 -3.95 16.47 22.44
C ARG A 10 -4.35 16.81 21.00
N ILE A 11 -5.54 16.36 20.56
CA ILE A 11 -6.23 16.91 19.39
C ILE A 11 -7.46 17.66 19.90
N LYS A 12 -7.56 18.96 19.58
CA LYS A 12 -8.68 19.82 19.98
C LYS A 12 -8.99 19.70 21.48
N GLY A 13 -7.96 19.64 22.33
CA GLY A 13 -8.11 19.51 23.79
C GLY A 13 -8.31 18.09 24.32
N HIS A 14 -8.68 17.12 23.48
CA HIS A 14 -8.84 15.72 23.88
C HIS A 14 -7.52 14.96 23.84
N GLN A 15 -7.21 14.23 24.90
CA GLN A 15 -6.00 13.41 24.98
C GLN A 15 -6.14 12.22 24.03
N LYS A 16 -5.18 12.07 23.10
CA LYS A 16 -5.08 10.87 22.27
C LYS A 16 -4.77 9.68 23.16
N ARG A 17 -5.75 8.78 23.27
CA ARG A 17 -5.54 7.43 23.79
C ARG A 17 -4.97 6.61 22.63
N GLY A 18 -3.81 5.99 22.83
CA GLY A 18 -3.28 5.05 21.85
C GLY A 18 -4.24 3.88 21.61
N GLY A 19 -4.00 3.11 20.55
CA GLY A 19 -4.79 1.92 20.24
C GLY A 19 -4.83 0.87 21.36
N SER A 20 -3.97 0.97 22.38
CA SER A 20 -3.87 0.04 23.50
C SER A 20 -5.15 -0.09 24.32
N LYS A 21 -5.91 0.99 24.57
CA LYS A 21 -7.19 0.89 25.30
C LYS A 21 -8.22 0.09 24.50
N LEU A 22 -8.38 0.43 23.22
CA LEU A 22 -9.30 -0.27 22.32
C LEU A 22 -8.92 -1.75 22.20
N THR A 23 -7.63 -2.03 22.07
CA THR A 23 -7.09 -3.38 22.01
C THR A 23 -7.40 -4.17 23.27
N LYS A 24 -7.21 -3.58 24.45
CA LYS A 24 -7.50 -4.25 25.74
C LYS A 24 -8.97 -4.63 25.87
N GLU A 25 -9.87 -3.74 25.45
CA GLU A 25 -11.31 -4.02 25.47
C GLU A 25 -11.68 -5.13 24.47
N HIS A 26 -11.15 -5.09 23.24
CA HIS A 26 -11.45 -6.11 22.24
C HIS A 26 -10.82 -7.48 22.56
N ARG A 27 -9.67 -7.49 23.24
CA ARG A 27 -9.01 -8.73 23.70
C ARG A 27 -9.83 -9.55 24.69
N LYS A 28 -10.81 -8.92 25.38
CA LYS A 28 -11.73 -9.65 26.26
C LYS A 28 -12.62 -10.63 25.48
N TYR A 29 -12.87 -10.35 24.20
CA TYR A 29 -13.80 -11.10 23.35
C TYR A 29 -13.11 -11.94 22.28
N GLY A 30 -11.82 -11.73 22.00
CA GLY A 30 -11.08 -12.53 21.03
C GLY A 30 -9.66 -12.05 20.78
N THR A 31 -8.94 -12.78 19.94
CA THR A 31 -7.56 -12.42 19.57
C THR A 31 -7.56 -11.18 18.67
N VAL A 32 -6.81 -10.16 19.09
CA VAL A 32 -6.66 -8.89 18.34
C VAL A 32 -5.22 -8.73 17.90
N ALA A 33 -5.01 -8.68 16.58
CA ALA A 33 -3.73 -8.40 15.94
C ALA A 33 -3.71 -6.97 15.38
N HIS A 34 -2.52 -6.36 15.38
CA HIS A 34 -2.26 -5.06 14.77
C HIS A 34 -1.25 -5.22 13.65
N THR A 35 -1.53 -4.66 12.48
CA THR A 35 -0.60 -4.60 11.36
C THR A 35 -0.28 -3.15 10.99
N ASN A 36 0.77 -2.97 10.19
CA ASN A 36 1.10 -1.68 9.62
C ASN A 36 0.05 -1.27 8.56
N GLU A 37 -0.45 -0.04 8.63
CA GLU A 37 -1.42 0.54 7.69
C GLU A 37 -0.76 1.02 6.37
N ASN A 38 0.52 0.73 6.15
CA ASN A 38 1.23 1.25 5.00
C ASN A 38 0.53 0.90 3.66
N ARG A 39 0.15 1.95 2.93
CA ARG A 39 -0.52 1.91 1.61
C ARG A 39 -1.87 1.20 1.55
N THR A 40 -2.46 0.79 2.67
CA THR A 40 -3.71 -0.01 2.67
C THR A 40 -4.90 0.75 2.06
N SER A 41 -4.98 2.07 2.20
CA SER A 41 -6.02 2.89 1.56
C SER A 41 -5.66 3.36 0.14
N ARG A 42 -4.44 3.07 -0.34
CA ARG A 42 -3.89 3.60 -1.60
C ARG A 42 -3.73 2.56 -2.70
N ILE A 43 -3.87 1.26 -2.39
CA ILE A 43 -3.77 0.17 -3.37
C ILE A 43 -5.07 -0.63 -3.46
N CYS A 44 -5.31 -1.30 -4.58
CA CYS A 44 -6.48 -2.14 -4.77
C CYS A 44 -6.28 -3.49 -4.07
N SER A 45 -7.21 -3.91 -3.23
CA SER A 45 -7.17 -5.23 -2.58
C SER A 45 -7.21 -6.42 -3.56
N GLY A 46 -7.69 -6.23 -4.79
CA GLY A 46 -7.79 -7.31 -5.78
C GLY A 46 -6.60 -7.44 -6.75
N CYS A 47 -5.75 -6.41 -6.87
CA CYS A 47 -4.62 -6.47 -7.81
C CYS A 47 -3.36 -5.71 -7.36
N PHE A 48 -3.37 -5.15 -6.14
CA PHE A 48 -2.27 -4.42 -5.51
C PHE A 48 -1.71 -3.19 -6.27
N VAL A 49 -2.37 -2.76 -7.34
CA VAL A 49 -2.05 -1.54 -8.10
C VAL A 49 -2.67 -0.32 -7.40
N PRO A 50 -2.06 0.88 -7.49
CA PRO A 50 -2.64 2.10 -6.93
C PRO A 50 -4.10 2.37 -7.34
N VAL A 51 -4.90 2.80 -6.36
CA VAL A 51 -6.28 3.26 -6.58
C VAL A 51 -6.37 4.77 -6.55
N PHE A 52 -7.40 5.30 -7.18
CA PHE A 52 -7.68 6.73 -7.26
C PHE A 52 -9.00 7.02 -6.56
N LEU A 53 -9.13 8.18 -5.90
CA LEU A 53 -10.42 8.61 -5.38
C LEU A 53 -11.42 8.78 -6.53
N SER A 54 -12.62 8.23 -6.36
CA SER A 54 -13.65 8.36 -7.38
C SER A 54 -14.05 9.82 -7.56
N ARG A 55 -14.51 10.15 -8.75
CA ARG A 55 -14.98 11.48 -9.10
C ARG A 55 -16.47 11.42 -9.39
N GLY A 56 -17.24 12.32 -8.80
CA GLY A 56 -18.66 12.51 -9.09
C GLY A 56 -18.88 13.87 -9.73
N GLN A 57 -19.94 14.01 -10.52
CA GLN A 57 -20.43 15.33 -10.93
C GLN A 57 -21.30 15.90 -9.83
N ARG A 58 -21.08 17.16 -9.46
CA ARG A 58 -22.03 17.93 -8.64
C ARG A 58 -22.39 19.18 -9.42
N VAL A 59 -23.69 19.38 -9.60
CA VAL A 59 -24.19 20.65 -10.13
C VAL A 59 -24.25 21.64 -8.97
N ARG A 60 -23.53 22.75 -9.09
CA ARG A 60 -23.67 23.91 -8.22
C ARG A 60 -23.89 25.12 -9.10
N ASP A 61 -24.93 25.88 -8.81
CA ASP A 61 -25.23 27.16 -9.48
C ASP A 61 -25.31 27.03 -11.01
N GLY A 62 -25.95 25.96 -11.50
CA GLY A 62 -26.11 25.68 -12.94
C GLY A 62 -24.86 25.12 -13.65
N GLU A 63 -23.71 25.08 -12.99
CA GLU A 63 -22.46 24.56 -13.55
C GLU A 63 -22.15 23.14 -13.01
N SER A 64 -21.89 22.19 -13.91
CA SER A 64 -21.48 20.83 -13.52
C SER A 64 -19.99 20.79 -13.19
N LYS A 65 -19.66 20.62 -11.91
CA LYS A 65 -18.27 20.50 -11.44
C LYS A 65 -17.95 19.06 -11.06
N THR A 66 -16.79 18.60 -11.51
CA THR A 66 -16.26 17.29 -11.11
C THR A 66 -15.64 17.39 -9.72
N VAL A 67 -16.23 16.72 -8.74
CA VAL A 67 -15.80 16.74 -7.33
C VAL A 67 -15.23 15.38 -6.94
N ARG A 68 -14.19 15.38 -6.09
CA ARG A 68 -13.66 14.15 -5.50
C ARG A 68 -14.62 13.58 -4.46
N LEU A 69 -14.93 12.29 -4.57
CA LEU A 69 -15.74 11.55 -3.60
C LEU A 69 -14.79 10.88 -2.61
N ASN A 70 -14.84 11.30 -1.34
CA ASN A 70 -13.92 10.79 -0.32
C ASN A 70 -14.26 9.36 0.15
N GLY A 71 -15.48 8.90 -0.11
CA GLY A 71 -15.99 7.60 0.35
C GLY A 71 -15.71 6.43 -0.59
N SER A 72 -15.22 6.67 -1.81
CA SER A 72 -15.03 5.62 -2.80
C SER A 72 -13.70 5.75 -3.55
N VAL A 73 -13.21 4.59 -4.01
CA VAL A 73 -11.97 4.47 -4.77
C VAL A 73 -12.19 3.63 -6.03
N ASP A 74 -11.50 4.01 -7.10
CA ASP A 74 -11.53 3.36 -8.39
C ASP A 74 -10.19 2.70 -8.69
N CYS A 75 -10.22 1.43 -9.09
CA CYS A 75 -9.07 0.75 -9.66
C CYS A 75 -9.04 0.95 -11.17
N LYS A 76 -7.98 1.59 -11.67
CA LYS A 76 -7.80 1.86 -13.10
C LYS A 76 -7.01 0.79 -13.85
N ASN A 77 -6.64 -0.33 -13.20
CA ASN A 77 -5.95 -1.42 -13.87
C ASN A 77 -6.93 -2.30 -14.68
N PRO A 78 -6.79 -2.42 -16.02
CA PRO A 78 -7.64 -3.30 -16.84
C PRO A 78 -7.41 -4.79 -16.58
N THR A 79 -6.26 -5.18 -16.02
CA THR A 79 -5.96 -6.58 -15.69
C THR A 79 -6.48 -6.99 -14.32
N CYS A 80 -7.03 -6.06 -13.54
CA CYS A 80 -7.59 -6.37 -12.22
C CYS A 80 -8.79 -7.33 -12.33
N PRO A 81 -8.77 -8.51 -11.69
CA PRO A 81 -9.88 -9.46 -11.74
C PRO A 81 -11.20 -8.85 -11.28
N ARG A 82 -11.15 -8.05 -10.22
CA ARG A 82 -12.30 -7.32 -9.68
C ARG A 82 -12.88 -6.32 -10.68
N ARG A 83 -12.01 -5.61 -11.43
CA ARG A 83 -12.47 -4.68 -12.46
C ARG A 83 -13.08 -5.41 -13.65
N ARG A 84 -12.49 -6.53 -14.07
CA ARG A 84 -13.04 -7.38 -15.14
C ARG A 84 -14.43 -7.90 -14.79
N ALA A 85 -14.71 -8.13 -13.51
CA ALA A 85 -16.04 -8.48 -13.00
C ALA A 85 -17.00 -7.28 -12.83
N GLY A 86 -16.70 -6.10 -13.39
CA GLY A 86 -17.54 -4.89 -13.28
C GLY A 86 -17.42 -4.12 -11.96
N ASN A 87 -16.70 -4.66 -10.98
CA ASN A 87 -16.58 -4.09 -9.63
C ASN A 87 -15.34 -3.20 -9.49
N GLY A 88 -15.05 -2.33 -10.47
CA GLY A 88 -13.85 -1.48 -10.47
C GLY A 88 -13.83 -0.40 -9.37
N THR A 89 -15.01 0.04 -8.93
CA THR A 89 -15.22 1.02 -7.85
C THR A 89 -15.57 0.29 -6.55
N MET A 90 -15.08 0.76 -5.42
CA MET A 90 -15.51 0.27 -4.09
C MET A 90 -15.43 1.35 -3.02
N GLY A 91 -16.07 1.09 -1.87
CA GLY A 91 -15.89 1.91 -0.68
C GLY A 91 -14.41 1.98 -0.27
N ARG A 92 -13.92 3.19 0.03
CA ARG A 92 -12.52 3.42 0.43
C ARG A 92 -12.17 2.62 1.68
N ASP A 93 -13.07 2.60 2.65
CA ASP A 93 -12.85 1.94 3.94
C ASP A 93 -12.91 0.42 3.80
N ALA A 94 -13.80 -0.11 2.97
CA ALA A 94 -13.84 -1.53 2.63
C ALA A 94 -12.55 -1.99 1.93
N ASN A 95 -12.05 -1.19 0.97
CA ASN A 95 -10.76 -1.46 0.34
C ASN A 95 -9.61 -1.48 1.37
N ALA A 96 -9.59 -0.49 2.26
CA ALA A 96 -8.57 -0.38 3.30
C ALA A 96 -8.64 -1.54 4.29
N ALA A 97 -9.83 -1.91 4.75
CA ALA A 97 -10.05 -3.04 5.65
C ALA A 97 -9.55 -4.35 5.05
N ASN A 98 -9.90 -4.64 3.79
CA ASN A 98 -9.40 -5.82 3.08
C ASN A 98 -7.87 -5.82 2.98
N ASN A 99 -7.26 -4.68 2.66
CA ASN A 99 -5.81 -4.56 2.59
C ASN A 99 -5.12 -4.71 3.96
N ILE A 100 -5.74 -4.22 5.04
CA ILE A 100 -5.25 -4.44 6.41
C ILE A 100 -5.30 -5.93 6.75
N ALA A 101 -6.41 -6.60 6.44
CA ALA A 101 -6.55 -8.04 6.66
C ALA A 101 -5.49 -8.82 5.86
N ILE A 102 -5.34 -8.55 4.56
CA ILE A 102 -4.34 -9.23 3.71
C ILE A 102 -2.92 -8.97 4.24
N SER A 103 -2.59 -7.73 4.59
CA SER A 103 -1.28 -7.37 5.16
C SER A 103 -1.01 -8.15 6.46
N GLY A 104 -1.96 -8.13 7.40
CA GLY A 104 -1.84 -8.85 8.67
C GLY A 104 -1.74 -10.36 8.49
N SER A 105 -2.61 -10.95 7.66
CA SER A 105 -2.57 -12.37 7.32
C SER A 105 -1.25 -12.77 6.67
N SER A 106 -0.69 -11.93 5.79
CA SER A 106 0.59 -12.25 5.15
C SER A 106 1.73 -12.38 6.16
N ILE A 107 1.81 -11.50 7.16
CA ILE A 107 2.79 -11.58 8.25
C ILE A 107 2.61 -12.86 9.07
N LEU A 108 1.37 -13.25 9.33
CA LEU A 108 1.06 -14.44 10.13
C LEU A 108 1.37 -15.74 9.39
N LEU A 109 1.15 -15.76 8.07
CA LEU A 109 1.30 -16.96 7.25
C LEU A 109 2.69 -17.09 6.61
N SER A 110 3.47 -16.01 6.54
CA SER A 110 4.83 -16.02 5.97
C SER A 110 5.84 -16.64 6.95
N ALA A 111 6.76 -17.45 6.43
CA ALA A 111 7.87 -18.00 7.21
C ALA A 111 8.83 -16.91 7.74
N ASP A 112 8.96 -15.80 7.02
CA ASP A 112 9.83 -14.66 7.38
C ASP A 112 9.10 -13.58 8.21
N HIS A 113 7.86 -13.84 8.62
CA HIS A 113 6.99 -12.90 9.33
C HIS A 113 6.92 -11.50 8.68
N SER A 114 6.94 -11.45 7.35
CA SER A 114 6.93 -10.22 6.57
C SER A 114 5.61 -10.00 5.84
N ALA A 115 5.23 -8.73 5.69
CA ALA A 115 4.07 -8.40 4.87
C ALA A 115 4.38 -8.62 3.38
N LEU A 116 3.35 -8.85 2.56
CA LEU A 116 3.54 -8.92 1.10
C LEU A 116 4.24 -7.64 0.58
N PRO A 117 5.06 -7.74 -0.48
CA PRO A 117 5.82 -6.61 -1.01
C PRO A 117 5.04 -5.29 -1.18
N PRO A 118 3.76 -5.28 -1.63
CA PRO A 118 2.97 -4.05 -1.75
C PRO A 118 2.73 -3.28 -0.44
N TYR A 119 2.74 -3.99 0.70
CA TYR A 119 2.50 -3.42 2.03
C TYR A 119 3.78 -3.09 2.78
N ARG A 120 4.94 -3.57 2.30
CA ARG A 120 6.22 -3.26 2.92
C ARG A 120 6.48 -1.75 2.84
N PRO A 121 6.93 -1.10 3.94
CA PRO A 121 7.36 0.29 3.88
C PRO A 121 8.52 0.41 2.87
N PHE A 122 8.60 1.55 2.18
CA PHE A 122 9.77 1.84 1.36
C PHE A 122 10.98 1.86 2.29
N SER A 123 11.90 0.90 2.11
CA SER A 123 13.25 1.03 2.64
C SER A 123 13.92 2.13 1.84
N LEU A 124 14.09 3.31 2.43
CA LEU A 124 15.13 4.21 1.97
C LEU A 124 16.46 3.44 2.10
N PRO A 125 17.37 3.54 1.11
CA PRO A 125 18.70 3.00 1.31
C PRO A 125 19.27 3.64 2.58
N THR A 126 19.52 2.82 3.60
CA THR A 126 20.36 3.23 4.72
C THR A 126 21.74 3.42 4.14
N ASN A 127 22.15 4.67 3.94
CA ASN A 127 23.54 5.02 3.68
C ASN A 127 24.36 4.65 4.93
N ASN A 128 24.66 3.37 5.07
CA ASN A 128 25.69 2.90 5.98
C ASN A 128 27.01 3.03 5.21
N THR A 129 27.54 4.25 5.15
CA THR A 129 28.97 4.46 4.94
C THR A 129 29.70 3.90 6.15
N SER A 130 29.99 2.61 6.15
CA SER A 130 31.08 1.94 6.88
C SER A 130 31.07 0.45 6.54
N SER A 131 32.24 -0.05 6.17
CA SER A 131 32.58 -1.46 5.88
C SER A 131 31.98 -2.07 4.62
N MET A 132 32.73 -2.02 3.52
CA MET A 132 33.16 -3.15 2.69
C MET A 132 33.89 -2.57 1.46
N LEU A 133 35.10 -2.06 1.68
CA LEU A 133 36.12 -2.11 0.64
C LEU A 133 36.73 -3.49 0.79
N ASP A 134 36.21 -4.46 0.05
CA ASP A 134 36.98 -5.53 -0.56
C ASP A 134 36.04 -6.31 -1.50
N ASP A 135 36.57 -6.59 -2.69
CA ASP A 135 35.95 -7.23 -3.84
C ASP A 135 34.78 -6.49 -4.51
N PHE A 136 35.12 -5.75 -5.57
CA PHE A 136 34.81 -6.23 -6.93
C PHE A 136 35.56 -5.36 -7.95
N SER A 137 36.61 -5.94 -8.52
CA SER A 137 37.33 -5.40 -9.67
C SER A 137 36.38 -5.27 -10.87
N PRO A 138 36.26 -4.10 -11.53
CA PRO A 138 35.39 -3.96 -12.71
C PRO A 138 36.09 -4.51 -13.95
N GLN A 139 35.65 -5.68 -14.43
CA GLN A 139 35.90 -6.07 -15.82
C GLN A 139 35.00 -5.21 -16.72
N ILE A 140 35.64 -4.24 -17.38
CA ILE A 140 35.06 -3.43 -18.45
C ILE A 140 34.91 -4.35 -19.67
N HIS A 141 33.68 -4.71 -20.02
CA HIS A 141 33.35 -5.18 -21.37
C HIS A 141 32.77 -4.03 -22.18
N PRO A 142 33.43 -3.58 -23.26
CA PRO A 142 32.86 -2.55 -24.13
C PRO A 142 31.73 -3.12 -24.99
N LEU A 143 30.61 -2.39 -25.01
CA LEU A 143 29.56 -2.51 -26.02
C LEU A 143 30.17 -2.16 -27.39
N GLY A 144 30.17 -3.13 -28.30
CA GLY A 144 30.61 -2.99 -29.68
C GLY A 144 29.49 -3.33 -30.67
N CYS A 145 29.28 -2.40 -31.61
CA CYS A 145 28.32 -2.37 -32.72
C CYS A 145 28.28 -3.62 -33.63
N ASP A 146 27.07 -3.87 -34.14
CA ASP A 146 26.70 -4.36 -35.48
C ASP A 146 27.37 -5.60 -36.09
N LYS A 147 26.53 -6.62 -36.39
CA LYS A 147 26.16 -7.05 -37.77
C LYS A 147 25.37 -8.37 -37.74
N GLY A 148 24.36 -8.46 -38.61
CA GLY A 148 24.01 -9.74 -39.26
C GLY A 148 22.61 -10.28 -39.02
N LEU A 149 21.69 -9.92 -39.93
CA LEU A 149 20.51 -10.70 -40.28
C LEU A 149 20.88 -12.17 -40.59
N SER A 150 20.07 -13.13 -40.13
CA SER A 150 19.51 -14.16 -41.02
C SER A 150 18.25 -14.79 -40.41
N PHE A 151 17.18 -14.78 -41.20
CA PHE A 151 16.04 -15.69 -41.05
C PHE A 151 16.40 -17.03 -41.70
N SER A 152 15.93 -18.14 -41.14
CA SER A 152 15.75 -19.38 -41.89
C SER A 152 14.47 -20.07 -41.43
N ARG A 153 13.82 -20.66 -42.43
CA ARG A 153 12.44 -21.15 -42.49
C ARG A 153 12.13 -22.28 -41.53
#